data_AF-A0A923YP13-F1
#
_entry.id   AF-A0A923YP13-F1
#
_cell.length_a   1.000
_cell.length_b   1.000
_cell.length_c   1.000
_cell.angle_alpha   90.00
_cell.angle_beta   90.00
_cell.angle_gamma   90.00
#
_symmetry.space_group_name_H-M   'P 1'
#
loop_
_entity.id
_entity.type
_entity.pdbx_description
1 polymer ?
#
loop_
_entity_poly.entity_id
_entity_poly.type
_entity_poly.pdbx_seq_one_letter_code
_entity_poly.pdbx_strand_id
1 'polypeptide(L)' 'MLANTGRGAVYSLSLPILRETGILDPGTLVRYMDKGKQTVGVVKSVSVNIALPSVRQTIEVQTHG' A
#
# COMPACT_ATOMS: atom_id res chain seq x y z
N MET A 1 -24.80 0.09 12.15
CA MET A 1 -23.74 0.74 11.34
C MET A 1 -22.42 0.53 12.07
N LEU A 2 -21.47 -0.19 11.48
CA LEU A 2 -20.19 -0.47 12.14
C LEU A 2 -19.27 0.76 12.01
N ALA A 3 -19.39 1.68 12.97
CA ALA A 3 -18.44 2.76 13.12
C ALA A 3 -17.16 2.19 13.76
N ASN A 4 -16.23 1.74 12.93
CA ASN A 4 -14.85 1.53 13.35
C ASN A 4 -13.92 2.15 12.31
N THR A 5 -13.99 3.48 12.14
CA THR A 5 -12.82 4.23 11.67
C THR A 5 -11.86 4.32 12.85
N GLY A 6 -11.27 3.18 13.23
CA GLY A 6 -10.01 3.20 13.94
C GLY A 6 -9.11 4.11 13.12
N ARG A 7 -8.68 5.21 13.72
CA ARG A 7 -8.06 6.36 13.06
C ARG A 7 -6.63 6.00 12.66
N GLY A 8 -6.52 4.98 11.81
CA GLY A 8 -5.29 4.49 11.24
C GLY A 8 -4.69 5.55 10.35
N ALA A 9 -3.37 5.71 10.38
CA ALA A 9 -2.70 6.60 9.46
C ALA A 9 -2.80 6.01 8.05
N VAL A 10 -3.16 6.85 7.09
CA VAL A 10 -3.20 6.49 5.66
C VAL A 10 -1.92 7.00 5.03
N TYR A 11 -1.17 6.08 4.41
CA TYR A 11 0.07 6.37 3.71
C TYR A 11 -0.09 6.11 2.22
N SER A 12 0.47 7.00 1.39
CA SER A 12 0.61 6.77 -0.04
C SER A 12 2.04 6.32 -0.34
N LEU A 13 2.21 5.11 -0.89
CA LEU A 13 3.50 4.52 -1.21
C LEU A 13 3.60 4.26 -2.71
N SER A 14 4.64 4.76 -3.37
CA SER A 14 4.92 4.47 -4.78
C SER A 14 6.04 3.46 -4.92
N LEU A 15 5.75 2.34 -5.59
CA LEU A 15 6.61 1.18 -5.68
C LEU A 15 6.69 0.72 -7.15
N PRO A 16 7.83 0.17 -7.61
CA PRO A 16 7.85 -0.54 -8.89
C PRO A 16 6.98 -1.79 -8.81
N ILE A 17 6.31 -2.15 -9.90
CA ILE A 17 5.66 -3.46 -10.01
C ILE A 17 6.76 -4.50 -10.20
N LEU A 18 6.87 -5.42 -9.24
CA LEU A 18 7.81 -6.54 -9.32
C LEU A 18 7.19 -7.68 -10.13
N ARG A 19 8.00 -8.39 -10.91
CA ARG A 19 7.50 -9.55 -11.69
C ARG A 19 6.92 -10.65 -10.83
N GLU A 20 7.50 -10.86 -9.65
CA GLU A 20 7.11 -11.95 -8.73
C GLU A 20 5.80 -11.65 -7.99
N THR A 21 5.57 -10.40 -7.59
CA THR A 21 4.38 -10.01 -6.82
C THR A 21 3.26 -9.43 -7.67
N GLY A 22 3.58 -8.92 -8.87
CA GLY A 22 2.61 -8.22 -9.70
C GLY A 22 2.06 -6.95 -9.04
N ILE A 23 0.85 -6.56 -9.43
CA ILE A 23 0.10 -5.46 -8.81
C ILE A 23 -0.47 -5.97 -7.49
N LEU A 24 -0.24 -5.23 -6.41
CA LEU A 24 -0.85 -5.56 -5.12
C LEU A 24 -2.38 -5.39 -5.16
N ASP A 25 -3.11 -6.29 -4.51
CA ASP A 25 -4.56 -6.19 -4.43
C ASP A 25 -5.00 -5.38 -3.20
N PRO A 26 -6.12 -4.62 -3.28
CA PRO A 26 -6.79 -4.10 -2.10
C PRO A 26 -7.12 -5.22 -1.11
N GLY A 27 -6.86 -4.97 0.18
CA GLY A 27 -6.98 -5.97 1.24
C GLY A 27 -5.68 -6.74 1.52
N THR A 28 -4.65 -6.60 0.68
CA THR A 28 -3.34 -7.21 0.93
C THR A 28 -2.70 -6.61 2.20
N LEU A 29 -2.19 -7.48 3.07
CA LEU A 29 -1.36 -7.07 4.20
C LEU A 29 0.06 -6.80 3.71
N VAL A 30 0.54 -5.59 3.97
CA VAL A 30 1.89 -5.16 3.60
C VAL A 30 2.70 -4.81 4.84
N ARG A 31 3.99 -5.11 4.78
CA ARG A 31 4.98 -4.73 5.78
C ARG A 31 6.03 -3.87 5.10
N TYR A 32 6.27 -2.68 5.65
CA TYR A 32 7.24 -1.73 5.11
C TYR A 32 8.01 -1.04 6.23
N MET A 33 9.12 -0.40 5.87
CA MET A 33 9.92 0.39 6.81
C MET A 33 9.49 1.86 6.70
N ASP A 34 8.97 2.43 7.79
CA ASP A 34 8.69 3.86 7.92
C ASP A 34 9.65 4.45 8.95
N LYS A 35 10.53 5.37 8.53
CA LYS A 35 11.51 6.04 9.41
C LYS A 35 12.32 5.08 10.30
N GLY A 36 12.71 3.93 9.74
CA GLY A 36 13.48 2.91 10.47
C GLY A 36 12.66 2.01 11.40
N LYS A 37 11.33 2.19 11.48
CA LYS A 37 10.41 1.30 12.18
C LYS A 37 9.68 0.41 11.19
N GLN A 38 9.55 -0.87 11.53
CA GLN A 38 8.72 -1.79 10.75
C GLN A 38 7.25 -1.52 11.03
N THR A 39 6.49 -1.22 9.98
CA THR A 39 5.07 -0.90 10.02
C THR A 39 4.31 -1.92 9.19
N VAL A 40 3.13 -2.34 9.69
CA VAL A 40 2.21 -3.23 9.00
C VAL A 40 0.93 -2.46 8.70
N GLY A 41 0.38 -2.65 7.50
CA GLY A 41 -0.87 -2.04 7.12
C GLY A 41 -1.62 -2.84 6.05
N VAL A 42 -2.84 -2.41 5.76
CA VAL A 42 -3.73 -3.03 4.77
C VAL A 42 -3.87 -2.09 3.58
N VAL A 43 -3.67 -2.62 2.38
CA VAL A 43 -3.89 -1.86 1.13
C VAL A 43 -5.37 -1.51 1.00
N LYS A 44 -5.68 -0.22 0.84
CA LYS A 44 -7.05 0.30 0.66
C LYS A 44 -7.38 0.60 -0.78
N SER A 45 -6.41 1.09 -1.54
CA SER A 45 -6.55 1.40 -2.96
C SER A 45 -5.22 1.20 -3.66
N VAL A 46 -5.28 0.93 -4.97
CA VAL A 46 -4.10 0.79 -5.84
C VAL A 46 -4.36 1.52 -7.14
N SER A 47 -3.39 2.31 -7.58
CA SER A 47 -3.37 2.99 -8.88
C SER A 47 -2.11 2.57 -9.63
N VAL A 48 -2.24 2.32 -10.92
CA VAL A 48 -1.13 1.87 -11.77
C VAL A 48 -0.81 2.96 -12.80
N ASN A 49 0.47 3.29 -12.90
CA ASN A 49 0.99 4.18 -13.92
C ASN A 49 1.93 3.42 -14.85
N ILE A 50 1.60 3.43 -16.14
CA ILE A 50 2.34 2.75 -17.20
C ILE A 50 3.14 3.80 -17.97
N ALA A 51 4.46 3.77 -17.83
CA ALA A 51 5.39 4.68 -18.49
C ALA A 51 6.61 3.89 -19.00
N LEU A 52 6.41 3.16 -20.12
CA LEU A 52 7.40 2.21 -20.63
C LEU A 52 8.80 2.83 -20.79
N PRO A 53 9.87 2.12 -20.41
CA PRO A 53 9.88 0.71 -19.96
C PRO A 53 9.52 0.52 -18.46
N SER A 54 9.13 1.57 -17.74
CA SER A 54 8.84 1.54 -16.31
C SER A 54 7.35 1.41 -16.02
N VAL A 55 6.98 0.49 -15.13
CA VAL A 55 5.61 0.38 -14.62
C VAL A 55 5.63 0.49 -13.11
N ARG A 56 4.84 1.42 -12.57
CA ARG A 56 4.76 1.70 -11.14
C ARG A 56 3.34 1.55 -10.65
N GLN A 57 3.22 1.22 -9.38
CA GLN A 57 1.97 1.29 -8.66
C GLN A 57 2.10 2.26 -7.49
N THR A 58 1.02 2.96 -7.20
CA THR A 58 0.85 3.73 -5.98
C THR A 58 -0.24 3.07 -5.17
N ILE A 59 0.06 2.74 -3.92
CA ILE A 59 -0.87 2.12 -2.99
C ILE A 59 -1.21 3.07 -1.86
N GLU A 60 -2.46 3.07 -1.43
CA GLU A 60 -2.84 3.64 -0.14
C GLU A 60 -2.88 2.52 0.89
N VAL A 61 -2.19 2.74 2.01
CA VAL A 61 -2.07 1.76 3.10
C VAL A 61 -2.62 2.37 4.37
N GLN A 62 -3.61 1.70 4.96
CA GLN A 62 -4.12 2.04 6.29
C GLN A 62 -3.40 1.19 7.33
N THR A 63 -2.71 1.84 8.27
CA THR A 63 -2.06 1.17 9.39
C THR A 63 -3.00 1.10 10.58
N HIS A 64 -2.90 0.02 11.37
CA HIS A 64 -3.55 -0.06 12.67
C HIS A 64 -2.43 0.02 13.70
N GLY A 65 -2.41 1.12 14.45
CA GLY A 65 -1.50 1.35 15.57
C GLY A 65 -2.17 1.06 16.90
#